data_AF-A0A7Y0WM00-F1
#
_entry.id   AF-A0A7Y0WM00-F1
#
_cell.length_a   1.000
_cell.length_b   1.000
_cell.length_c   1.000
_cell.angle_alpha   90.00
_cell.angle_beta   90.00
_cell.angle_gamma   90.00
#
_symmetry.space_group_name_H-M   'P 1'
#
loop_
_entity.id
_entity.type
_entity.pdbx_description
1 polymer ?
#
loop_
_entity_poly.entity_id
_entity_poly.type
_entity_poly.pdbx_seq_one_letter_code
_entity_poly.pdbx_strand_id
1 'polypeptide(L)'
;MNPAFQEALAARLLWINVAAFAGIEGCEAQTEAALEAAYNAVHDLASNDVLTYRHYGPCVPVLLQDIPELADQYSLAHELYTELHETNVKSGSIGRLSASWLQPEPHEHFSYTSWLAAVDMAIAQLMDARVGTVAHIRQGHYRTVMHQWSHGESPVDTAEECIDAYECNQEMLEEEAHRAYCQDIHDTYASIEADLWAGWREECEDLGLAA
;
A
#
# COMPACT_ATOMS: atom_id res chain seq x y z
N MET A 1 28.19 -16.87 8.50
CA MET A 1 27.31 -15.70 8.73
C MET A 1 26.06 -15.93 7.89
N ASN A 2 24.87 -15.70 8.44
CA ASN A 2 23.61 -16.00 7.75
C ASN A 2 23.46 -15.08 6.51
N PRO A 3 23.38 -15.61 5.28
CA PRO A 3 23.28 -14.79 4.06
C PRO A 3 22.08 -13.83 4.07
N ALA A 4 20.90 -14.30 4.48
CA ALA A 4 19.69 -13.47 4.57
C ALA A 4 19.87 -12.29 5.53
N PHE A 5 20.60 -12.51 6.63
CA PHE A 5 20.95 -11.44 7.56
C PHE A 5 21.93 -10.43 6.95
N GLN A 6 22.87 -10.88 6.13
CA GLN A 6 23.80 -9.98 5.44
C GLN A 6 23.09 -9.09 4.44
N GLU A 7 22.16 -9.67 3.67
CA GLU A 7 21.34 -8.93 2.69
C GLU A 7 20.43 -7.92 3.40
N ALA A 8 19.77 -8.31 4.49
CA ALA A 8 18.98 -7.40 5.31
C ALA A 8 19.82 -6.25 5.92
N LEU A 9 21.04 -6.56 6.38
CA LEU A 9 21.98 -5.55 6.87
C LEU A 9 22.45 -4.63 5.74
N ALA A 10 22.73 -5.16 4.56
CA ALA A 10 23.16 -4.38 3.40
C ALA A 10 22.06 -3.41 2.95
N ALA A 11 20.82 -3.88 2.82
CA ALA A 11 19.65 -3.05 2.53
C ALA A 11 19.49 -1.91 3.56
N ARG A 12 19.64 -2.22 4.85
CA ARG A 12 19.61 -1.21 5.91
C ARG A 12 20.74 -0.18 5.78
N LEU A 13 21.96 -0.61 5.46
CA LEU A 13 23.09 0.31 5.29
C LEU A 13 22.90 1.23 4.09
N LEU A 14 22.25 0.76 3.02
CA LEU A 14 21.90 1.60 1.86
C LEU A 14 20.91 2.71 2.23
N TRP A 15 19.98 2.43 3.15
CA TRP A 15 19.04 3.44 3.66
C TRP A 15 19.71 4.63 4.35
N ILE A 16 20.90 4.43 4.92
CA ILE A 16 21.68 5.52 5.53
C ILE A 16 21.98 6.60 4.49
N ASN A 17 22.25 6.22 3.25
CA ASN A 17 22.50 7.17 2.17
C ASN A 17 21.24 7.96 1.81
N VAL A 18 20.06 7.31 1.81
CA VAL A 18 18.77 7.97 1.60
C VAL A 18 18.56 9.05 2.66
N ALA A 19 18.71 8.68 3.93
CA ALA A 19 18.56 9.60 5.05
C ALA A 19 19.60 10.74 5.02
N ALA A 20 20.82 10.46 4.57
CA ALA A 20 21.89 11.46 4.48
C ALA A 20 21.65 12.47 3.35
N PHE A 21 21.20 12.02 2.17
CA PHE A 21 21.00 12.90 1.02
C PHE A 21 19.67 13.65 1.06
N ALA A 22 18.62 13.09 1.67
CA ALA A 22 17.30 13.71 1.74
C ALA A 22 17.28 15.09 2.43
N GLY A 23 18.26 15.37 3.31
CA GLY A 23 18.38 16.64 4.01
C GLY A 23 19.22 17.72 3.29
N ILE A 24 19.79 17.41 2.12
CA ILE A 24 20.73 18.29 1.42
C ILE A 24 20.07 18.82 0.15
N GLU A 25 19.89 20.14 0.08
CA GLU A 25 19.35 20.82 -1.10
C GLU A 25 20.28 20.62 -2.31
N GLY A 26 19.72 20.23 -3.47
CA GLY A 26 20.48 19.93 -4.69
C GLY A 26 21.03 18.50 -4.78
N CYS A 27 20.67 17.61 -3.84
CA CYS A 27 21.00 16.19 -3.87
C CYS A 27 19.80 15.29 -4.23
N GLU A 28 18.79 15.82 -4.94
CA GLU A 28 17.58 15.07 -5.25
C GLU A 28 17.89 13.80 -6.06
N ALA A 29 18.76 13.92 -7.08
CA ALA A 29 19.16 12.79 -7.91
C ALA A 29 19.95 11.71 -7.13
N GLN A 30 20.80 12.11 -6.18
CA GLN A 30 21.53 11.17 -5.32
C GLN A 30 20.60 10.50 -4.30
N THR A 31 19.60 11.23 -3.82
CA THR A 31 18.56 10.69 -2.94
C THR A 31 17.74 9.63 -3.67
N GLU A 32 17.32 9.92 -4.90
CA GLU A 32 16.58 8.97 -5.75
C GLU A 32 17.40 7.71 -6.05
N ALA A 33 18.66 7.86 -6.45
CA ALA A 33 19.55 6.72 -6.71
C ALA A 33 19.81 5.88 -5.45
N ALA A 34 19.95 6.51 -4.28
CA ALA A 34 20.11 5.80 -3.02
C ALA A 34 18.83 5.04 -2.63
N LEU A 35 17.66 5.62 -2.91
CA LEU A 35 16.37 5.03 -2.61
C LEU A 35 16.11 3.82 -3.51
N GLU A 36 16.41 3.94 -4.80
CA GLU A 36 16.37 2.81 -5.74
C GLU A 36 17.28 1.66 -5.30
N ALA A 37 18.53 1.96 -4.92
CA ALA A 37 19.46 0.94 -4.44
C ALA A 37 18.96 0.23 -3.17
N ALA A 38 18.35 0.96 -2.24
CA ALA A 38 17.78 0.38 -1.03
C ALA A 38 16.58 -0.52 -1.33
N TYR A 39 15.68 -0.11 -2.22
CA TYR A 39 14.52 -0.92 -2.63
C TYR A 39 14.94 -2.17 -3.40
N ASN A 40 15.86 -2.05 -4.36
CA ASN A 40 16.38 -3.21 -5.09
C ASN A 40 17.01 -4.24 -4.15
N ALA A 41 17.77 -3.80 -3.15
CA ALA A 41 18.36 -4.70 -2.16
C ALA A 41 17.30 -5.42 -1.29
N VAL A 42 16.18 -4.76 -0.98
CA VAL A 42 15.05 -5.39 -0.26
C VAL A 42 14.30 -6.36 -1.15
N HIS A 43 14.09 -6.03 -2.43
CA HIS A 43 13.46 -6.92 -3.39
C HIS A 43 14.33 -8.16 -3.64
N ASP A 44 15.65 -8.00 -3.78
CA ASP A 44 16.60 -9.11 -3.88
C ASP A 44 16.54 -10.01 -2.64
N LEU A 45 16.52 -9.40 -1.44
CA LEU A 45 16.38 -10.15 -0.19
C LEU A 45 15.06 -10.94 -0.15
N ALA A 46 13.93 -10.30 -0.48
CA ALA A 46 12.62 -10.95 -0.49
C ALA A 46 12.56 -12.10 -1.50
N SER A 47 13.10 -11.89 -2.70
CA SER A 47 13.22 -12.91 -3.74
C SER A 47 14.08 -14.09 -3.25
N ASN A 48 15.27 -13.80 -2.73
CA ASN A 48 16.17 -14.83 -2.23
C ASN A 48 15.61 -15.56 -1.01
N ASP A 49 14.81 -14.90 -0.17
CA ASP A 49 14.20 -15.56 0.97
C ASP A 49 13.11 -16.56 0.55
N VAL A 50 12.27 -16.21 -0.44
CA VAL A 50 11.28 -17.14 -1.03
C VAL A 50 11.97 -18.33 -1.70
N LEU A 51 13.03 -18.06 -2.46
CA LEU A 51 13.64 -19.02 -3.39
C LEU A 51 14.75 -19.87 -2.76
N THR A 52 15.54 -19.29 -1.85
CA THR A 52 16.81 -19.85 -1.37
C THR A 52 16.85 -20.01 0.14
N TYR A 53 16.62 -18.94 0.90
CA TYR A 53 16.97 -18.91 2.33
C TYR A 53 15.85 -19.39 3.24
N ARG A 54 14.60 -19.05 2.94
CA ARG A 54 13.38 -19.34 3.74
C ARG A 54 13.57 -19.03 5.22
N HIS A 55 14.25 -17.94 5.52
CA HIS A 55 14.69 -17.61 6.86
C HIS A 55 13.70 -16.72 7.58
N TYR A 56 13.23 -15.68 6.92
CA TYR A 56 12.30 -14.70 7.47
C TYR A 56 10.85 -15.02 7.11
N GLY A 57 10.65 -15.59 5.92
CA GLY A 57 9.34 -15.87 5.35
C GLY A 57 8.50 -14.59 5.27
N PRO A 58 7.19 -14.67 5.58
CA PRO A 58 6.30 -13.51 5.53
C PRO A 58 6.56 -12.49 6.65
N CYS A 59 7.46 -12.78 7.59
CA CYS A 59 7.80 -11.86 8.66
C CYS A 59 8.93 -10.93 8.23
N VAL A 60 8.72 -9.62 8.35
CA VAL A 60 9.75 -8.61 8.04
C VAL A 60 10.99 -8.82 8.93
N PRO A 61 12.22 -8.81 8.36
CA PRO A 61 13.46 -8.87 9.12
C PRO A 61 13.51 -7.79 10.21
N VAL A 62 13.92 -8.16 11.43
CA VAL A 62 14.00 -7.24 12.59
C VAL A 62 14.83 -5.99 12.29
N LEU A 63 15.84 -6.10 11.41
CA LEU A 63 16.69 -4.99 10.98
C LEU A 63 15.98 -3.95 10.09
N LEU A 64 14.80 -4.26 9.56
CA LEU A 64 14.04 -3.37 8.69
C LEU A 64 12.78 -2.82 9.38
N GLN A 65 12.36 -3.40 10.51
CA GLN A 65 11.10 -3.05 11.18
C GLN A 65 11.00 -1.62 11.70
N ASP A 66 12.15 -0.99 11.98
CA ASP A 66 12.22 0.41 12.40
C ASP A 66 12.20 1.40 11.23
N ILE A 67 12.29 0.92 9.99
CA ILE A 67 12.21 1.72 8.77
C ILE A 67 10.94 1.27 8.03
N PRO A 68 9.80 1.96 8.23
CA PRO A 68 8.50 1.52 7.71
C PRO A 68 8.52 1.34 6.19
N GLU A 69 9.21 2.21 5.46
CA GLU A 69 9.30 2.15 4.01
C GLU A 69 9.96 0.84 3.52
N LEU A 70 11.04 0.38 4.17
CA LEU A 70 11.69 -0.86 3.79
C LEU A 70 10.94 -2.09 4.28
N ALA A 71 10.27 -2.00 5.43
CA ALA A 71 9.42 -3.06 5.95
C ALA A 71 8.22 -3.34 5.03
N ASP A 72 7.57 -2.28 4.54
CA ASP A 72 6.46 -2.38 3.59
C ASP A 72 6.94 -2.96 2.27
N GLN A 73 8.06 -2.47 1.74
CA GLN A 73 8.65 -2.99 0.50
C GLN A 73 9.04 -4.47 0.59
N TYR A 74 9.58 -4.91 1.72
CA TYR A 74 9.89 -6.33 1.92
C TYR A 74 8.61 -7.18 1.90
N SER A 75 7.58 -6.73 2.61
CA SER A 75 6.31 -7.47 2.73
C SER A 75 5.65 -7.62 1.36
N LEU A 76 5.54 -6.52 0.62
CA LEU A 76 4.97 -6.49 -0.73
C LEU A 76 5.76 -7.37 -1.70
N ALA A 77 7.09 -7.25 -1.70
CA ALA A 77 7.95 -8.05 -2.57
C ALA A 77 7.88 -9.54 -2.22
N HIS A 78 7.88 -9.89 -0.93
CA HIS A 78 7.80 -11.28 -0.49
C HIS A 78 6.46 -11.93 -0.88
N GLU A 79 5.34 -11.21 -0.69
CA GLU A 79 4.01 -11.66 -1.14
C GLU A 79 4.00 -11.92 -2.65
N LEU A 80 4.43 -10.94 -3.45
CA LEU A 80 4.51 -11.03 -4.90
C LEU A 80 5.35 -12.24 -5.35
N TYR A 81 6.57 -12.39 -4.81
CA TYR A 81 7.45 -13.49 -5.21
C TYR A 81 6.94 -14.85 -4.77
N THR A 82 6.22 -14.92 -3.64
CA THR A 82 5.54 -16.15 -3.23
C THR A 82 4.44 -16.52 -4.22
N GLU A 83 3.60 -15.57 -4.63
CA GLU A 83 2.53 -15.80 -5.62
C GLU A 83 3.08 -16.21 -6.99
N LEU A 84 4.13 -15.54 -7.46
CA LEU A 84 4.82 -15.89 -8.71
C LEU A 84 5.44 -17.29 -8.62
N HIS A 85 6.08 -17.63 -7.50
CA HIS A 85 6.64 -18.96 -7.28
C HIS A 85 5.54 -20.03 -7.33
N GLU A 86 4.43 -19.83 -6.63
CA GLU A 86 3.30 -20.76 -6.65
C GLU A 86 2.68 -20.92 -8.05
N THR A 87 2.52 -19.82 -8.77
CA THR A 87 1.96 -19.81 -10.14
C THR A 87 2.87 -20.59 -11.09
N ASN A 88 4.18 -20.38 -11.00
CA ASN A 88 5.18 -21.11 -11.77
C ASN A 88 5.22 -22.60 -11.45
N VAL A 89 5.06 -22.96 -10.17
CA VAL A 89 4.95 -24.38 -9.75
C VAL A 89 3.69 -25.03 -10.33
N LYS A 90 2.56 -24.30 -10.37
CA LYS A 90 1.28 -24.79 -10.90
C LYS A 90 1.24 -24.87 -12.43
N SER A 91 1.95 -23.99 -13.15
CA SER A 91 1.95 -23.91 -14.62
C SER A 91 2.89 -24.91 -15.32
N GLY A 92 3.83 -25.53 -14.60
CA GLY A 92 4.41 -26.82 -14.96
C GLY A 92 5.37 -26.85 -16.17
N SER A 93 6.33 -25.92 -16.28
CA SER A 93 7.46 -26.08 -17.22
C SER A 93 8.64 -26.80 -16.57
N ILE A 94 8.63 -28.13 -16.55
CA ILE A 94 9.75 -28.97 -16.08
C ILE A 94 10.78 -29.16 -17.22
N GLY A 95 11.21 -28.07 -17.84
CA GLY A 95 12.06 -28.07 -19.03
C GLY A 95 13.28 -27.16 -18.89
N ARG A 96 14.37 -27.72 -18.34
CA ARG A 96 15.68 -27.10 -17.99
C ARG A 96 15.72 -26.34 -16.67
N LEU A 97 16.29 -27.02 -15.66
CA LEU A 97 16.79 -26.45 -14.42
C LEU A 97 17.93 -25.44 -14.71
N SER A 98 17.61 -24.15 -14.84
CA SER A 98 18.60 -23.09 -14.62
C SER A 98 17.99 -22.05 -13.70
N ALA A 99 18.64 -21.74 -12.58
CA ALA A 99 18.17 -20.83 -11.52
C ALA A 99 17.65 -19.45 -11.99
N SER A 100 17.93 -19.06 -13.24
CA SER A 100 17.39 -17.88 -13.92
C SER A 100 15.88 -17.89 -14.20
N TRP A 101 15.20 -19.05 -14.17
CA TRP A 101 13.72 -19.16 -14.24
C TRP A 101 13.01 -18.88 -12.90
N LEU A 102 13.75 -18.86 -11.80
CA LEU A 102 13.23 -18.72 -10.44
C LEU A 102 13.31 -17.27 -9.97
N GLN A 103 14.35 -16.56 -10.41
CA GLN A 103 14.37 -15.12 -10.31
C GLN A 103 13.26 -14.59 -11.24
N PRO A 104 12.41 -13.67 -10.77
CA PRO A 104 11.60 -12.87 -11.68
C PRO A 104 12.56 -12.31 -12.72
N GLU A 105 12.19 -12.38 -14.01
CA GLU A 105 12.99 -11.68 -15.01
C GLU A 105 13.19 -10.25 -14.49
N PRO A 106 14.44 -9.77 -14.31
CA PRO A 106 14.66 -8.40 -13.92
C PRO A 106 13.88 -7.57 -14.92
N HIS A 107 12.91 -6.78 -14.45
CA HIS A 107 12.05 -5.98 -15.31
C HIS A 107 12.93 -4.91 -15.97
N GLU A 108 13.61 -5.26 -17.05
CA GLU A 108 14.67 -4.48 -17.71
C GLU A 108 14.14 -3.19 -18.39
N HIS A 109 12.87 -2.84 -18.21
CA HIS A 109 12.27 -1.71 -18.92
C HIS A 109 12.27 -0.43 -18.08
N PHE A 110 12.06 -0.48 -16.75
CA PHE A 110 12.06 0.70 -15.87
C PHE A 110 12.38 0.34 -14.40
N SER A 111 13.22 1.16 -13.74
CA SER A 111 13.45 1.02 -12.29
C SER A 111 12.15 1.25 -11.52
N TYR A 112 11.93 0.55 -10.42
CA TYR A 112 10.70 0.67 -9.64
C TYR A 112 10.44 2.12 -9.17
N THR A 113 11.49 2.87 -8.84
CA THR A 113 11.37 4.28 -8.45
C THR A 113 10.93 5.19 -9.61
N SER A 114 11.54 5.01 -10.79
CA SER A 114 11.13 5.73 -12.01
C SER A 114 9.71 5.35 -12.43
N TRP A 115 9.33 4.09 -12.22
CA TRP A 115 7.98 3.58 -12.44
C TRP A 115 6.95 4.28 -11.55
N LEU A 116 7.22 4.31 -10.24
CA LEU A 116 6.39 4.98 -9.25
C LEU A 116 6.19 6.47 -9.58
N ALA A 117 7.25 7.15 -10.02
CA ALA A 117 7.17 8.55 -10.44
C ALA A 117 6.34 8.72 -11.74
N ALA A 118 6.46 7.80 -12.69
CA ALA A 118 5.66 7.80 -13.92
C ALA A 118 4.16 7.59 -13.63
N VAL A 119 3.84 6.70 -12.67
CA VAL A 119 2.45 6.52 -12.19
C VAL A 119 1.93 7.80 -11.54
N ASP A 120 2.68 8.42 -10.62
CA ASP A 120 2.25 9.69 -9.98
C ASP A 120 2.04 10.81 -11.01
N MET A 121 2.90 10.88 -12.04
CA MET A 121 2.72 11.81 -13.16
C MET A 121 1.46 11.52 -13.97
N ALA A 122 1.18 10.25 -14.26
CA ALA A 122 -0.01 9.85 -15.00
C ALA A 122 -1.29 10.15 -14.22
N ILE A 123 -1.32 9.86 -12.91
CA ILE A 123 -2.46 10.21 -12.04
C ILE A 123 -2.69 11.73 -12.05
N ALA A 124 -1.62 12.51 -11.90
CA ALA A 124 -1.71 13.98 -11.92
C ALA A 124 -2.25 14.51 -13.27
N GLN A 125 -1.88 13.90 -14.39
CA GLN A 125 -2.39 14.27 -15.70
C GLN A 125 -3.87 13.91 -15.88
N LEU A 126 -4.28 12.73 -15.44
CA LEU A 126 -5.67 12.26 -15.55
C LEU A 126 -6.62 13.08 -14.68
N MET A 127 -6.16 13.53 -13.50
CA MET A 127 -6.96 14.33 -12.56
C MET A 127 -6.84 15.85 -12.76
N ASP A 128 -6.07 16.32 -13.75
CA ASP A 128 -5.72 17.74 -13.93
C ASP A 128 -5.17 18.40 -12.64
N ALA A 129 -4.30 17.67 -11.94
CA ALA A 129 -3.75 18.03 -10.63
C ALA A 129 -2.21 18.16 -10.66
N ARG A 130 -1.62 18.63 -9.56
CA ARG A 130 -0.16 18.67 -9.42
C ARG A 130 0.36 17.32 -8.91
N VAL A 131 1.52 16.88 -9.39
CA VAL A 131 2.15 15.60 -8.98
C VAL A 131 2.28 15.47 -7.46
N GLY A 132 2.67 16.55 -6.77
CA GLY A 132 2.79 16.54 -5.31
C GLY A 132 1.48 16.37 -4.53
N THR A 133 0.32 16.55 -5.17
CA THR A 133 -0.98 16.41 -4.51
C THR A 133 -1.60 15.03 -4.68
N VAL A 134 -1.13 14.20 -5.62
CA VAL A 134 -1.77 12.91 -5.96
C VAL A 134 -1.08 11.69 -5.38
N ALA A 135 0.11 11.86 -4.79
CA ALA A 135 0.89 10.73 -4.25
C ALA A 135 0.09 9.86 -3.27
N HIS A 136 -0.81 10.46 -2.47
CA HIS A 136 -1.67 9.78 -1.49
C HIS A 136 -2.63 8.77 -2.11
N ILE A 137 -3.06 8.97 -3.37
CA ILE A 137 -3.93 8.06 -4.11
C ILE A 137 -3.22 6.72 -4.29
N ARG A 138 -1.97 6.78 -4.76
CA ARG A 138 -1.11 5.60 -4.88
C ARG A 138 -0.83 4.93 -3.53
N GLN A 139 -0.73 5.70 -2.44
CA GLN A 139 -0.45 5.14 -1.11
C GLN A 139 -1.51 4.14 -0.63
N GLY A 140 -2.75 4.24 -1.13
CA GLY A 140 -3.80 3.25 -0.84
C GLY A 140 -3.64 1.93 -1.60
N HIS A 141 -2.79 1.88 -2.63
CA HIS A 141 -2.79 0.83 -3.66
C HIS A 141 -1.42 0.22 -3.94
N TYR A 142 -0.49 0.28 -2.98
CA TYR A 142 0.89 -0.22 -3.15
C TYR A 142 0.99 -1.66 -3.66
N ARG A 143 0.08 -2.54 -3.23
CA ARG A 143 0.02 -3.92 -3.73
C ARG A 143 -0.28 -3.98 -5.22
N THR A 144 -1.33 -3.30 -5.68
CA THR A 144 -1.72 -3.23 -7.10
C THR A 144 -0.57 -2.70 -7.95
N VAL A 145 0.05 -1.61 -7.50
CA VAL A 145 1.17 -0.96 -8.21
C VAL A 145 2.38 -1.89 -8.31
N MET A 146 2.72 -2.61 -7.23
CA MET A 146 3.81 -3.58 -7.23
C MET A 146 3.55 -4.75 -8.18
N HIS A 147 2.32 -5.27 -8.22
CA HIS A 147 1.94 -6.33 -9.16
C HIS A 147 2.00 -5.86 -10.61
N GLN A 148 1.47 -4.67 -10.92
CA GLN A 148 1.45 -4.18 -12.30
C GLN A 148 2.86 -3.86 -12.82
N TRP A 149 3.72 -3.30 -11.97
CA TRP A 149 5.14 -3.16 -12.28
C TRP A 149 5.78 -4.51 -12.60
N SER A 150 5.51 -5.55 -11.81
CA SER A 150 6.10 -6.87 -12.04
C SER A 150 5.56 -7.58 -13.29
N HIS A 151 4.37 -7.21 -13.75
CA HIS A 151 3.81 -7.74 -15.01
C HIS A 151 4.25 -6.91 -16.23
N GLY A 152 4.92 -5.77 -16.01
CA GLY A 152 5.30 -4.86 -17.08
C GLY A 152 4.11 -4.15 -17.73
N GLU A 153 3.01 -3.98 -16.99
CA GLU A 153 1.85 -3.18 -17.41
C GLU A 153 2.26 -1.71 -17.62
N SER A 154 1.44 -0.86 -18.26
CA SER A 154 1.76 0.56 -18.49
C SER A 154 1.55 1.42 -17.23
N PRO A 155 2.35 2.49 -16.97
CA PRO A 155 2.12 3.36 -15.82
C PRO A 155 0.78 4.11 -15.91
N VAL A 156 0.28 4.32 -17.14
CA VAL A 156 -1.00 4.98 -17.41
C VAL A 156 -2.16 4.09 -17.02
N ASP A 157 -2.12 2.81 -17.40
CA ASP A 157 -3.17 1.85 -17.09
C ASP A 157 -3.22 1.60 -15.56
N THR A 158 -2.05 1.51 -14.92
CA THR A 158 -1.93 1.50 -13.45
C THR A 158 -2.53 2.74 -12.80
N ALA A 159 -2.31 3.92 -13.39
CA ALA A 159 -2.84 5.17 -12.86
C ALA A 159 -4.37 5.23 -12.95
N GLU A 160 -4.96 4.78 -14.06
CA GLU A 160 -6.42 4.66 -14.22
C GLU A 160 -7.01 3.73 -13.16
N GLU A 161 -6.45 2.54 -12.96
CA GLU A 161 -6.93 1.62 -11.92
C GLU A 161 -6.81 2.19 -10.49
N CYS A 162 -5.73 2.95 -10.21
CA CYS A 162 -5.58 3.61 -8.92
C CYS A 162 -6.62 4.72 -8.71
N ILE A 163 -6.97 5.46 -9.76
CA ILE A 163 -8.00 6.50 -9.70
C ILE A 163 -9.38 5.87 -9.50
N ASP A 164 -9.74 4.87 -10.29
CA ASP A 164 -11.03 4.18 -10.19
C ASP A 164 -11.23 3.59 -8.79
N ALA A 165 -10.20 2.95 -8.23
CA ALA A 165 -10.25 2.40 -6.88
C ALA A 165 -10.37 3.49 -5.81
N TYR A 166 -9.72 4.64 -6.01
CA TYR A 166 -9.79 5.78 -5.09
C TYR A 166 -11.17 6.45 -5.11
N GLU A 167 -11.72 6.70 -6.30
CA GLU A 167 -13.05 7.31 -6.46
C GLU A 167 -14.14 6.41 -5.86
N CYS A 168 -14.09 5.11 -6.14
CA CYS A 168 -15.01 4.13 -5.55
C CYS A 168 -14.94 4.12 -4.00
N ASN A 169 -13.74 4.23 -3.43
CA ASN A 169 -13.57 4.30 -1.98
C ASN A 169 -14.09 5.64 -1.42
N GLN A 170 -13.92 6.75 -2.12
CA GLN A 170 -14.49 8.04 -1.70
C GLN A 170 -16.02 8.00 -1.69
N GLU A 171 -16.65 7.48 -2.74
CA GLU A 171 -18.11 7.34 -2.80
C GLU A 171 -18.66 6.49 -1.64
N MET A 172 -18.00 5.37 -1.34
CA MET A 172 -18.35 4.53 -0.19
C MET A 172 -18.28 5.29 1.14
N LEU A 173 -17.21 6.07 1.38
CA LEU A 173 -17.05 6.85 2.60
C LEU A 173 -18.12 7.94 2.73
N GLU A 174 -18.49 8.58 1.62
CA GLU A 174 -19.57 9.57 1.58
C GLU A 174 -20.93 8.94 1.89
N GLU A 175 -21.21 7.76 1.33
CA GLU A 175 -22.44 7.01 1.66
C GLU A 175 -22.51 6.61 3.13
N GLU A 176 -21.40 6.12 3.70
CA GLU A 176 -21.33 5.76 5.12
C GLU A 176 -21.56 6.98 6.02
N ALA A 177 -20.93 8.11 5.69
CA ALA A 177 -21.15 9.37 6.40
C ALA A 177 -22.61 9.84 6.30
N HIS A 178 -23.24 9.70 5.12
CA HIS A 178 -24.64 10.04 4.93
C HIS A 178 -25.57 9.14 5.74
N ARG A 179 -25.31 7.82 5.77
CA ARG A 179 -26.07 6.87 6.60
C ARG A 179 -25.95 7.19 8.08
N ALA A 180 -24.72 7.47 8.55
CA ALA A 180 -24.48 7.87 9.93
C ALA A 180 -25.24 9.15 10.30
N TYR A 181 -25.23 10.16 9.43
CA TYR A 181 -25.99 11.40 9.63
C TYR A 181 -27.50 11.17 9.70
N CYS A 182 -28.05 10.35 8.80
CA CYS A 182 -29.48 9.99 8.83
C CYS A 182 -29.85 9.23 10.11
N GLN A 183 -28.96 8.39 10.61
CA GLN A 183 -29.16 7.66 11.86
C GLN A 183 -29.11 8.59 13.07
N ASP A 184 -28.17 9.52 13.13
CA ASP A 184 -28.10 10.55 14.18
C ASP A 184 -29.37 11.42 14.23
N ILE A 185 -29.89 11.81 13.07
CA ILE A 185 -31.18 12.50 12.97
C ILE A 185 -32.31 11.62 13.54
N HIS A 186 -32.36 10.35 13.16
CA HIS A 186 -33.40 9.43 13.61
C HIS A 186 -33.37 9.26 15.13
N ASP A 187 -32.18 9.05 15.69
CA ASP A 187 -31.96 8.90 17.13
C ASP A 187 -32.34 10.17 17.89
N THR A 188 -32.03 11.35 17.31
CA THR A 188 -32.45 12.65 17.86
C THR A 188 -33.97 12.79 17.90
N TYR A 189 -34.66 12.46 16.80
CA TYR A 189 -36.13 12.50 16.77
C TYR A 189 -36.75 11.49 17.74
N ALA A 190 -36.19 10.29 17.85
CA ALA A 190 -36.65 9.28 18.80
C ALA A 190 -36.49 9.75 20.25
N SER A 191 -35.39 10.44 20.57
CA SER A 191 -35.18 11.06 21.88
C SER A 191 -36.22 12.15 22.17
N ILE A 192 -36.45 13.07 21.22
CA ILE A 192 -37.45 14.14 21.36
C ILE A 192 -38.84 13.54 21.54
N GLU A 193 -39.22 12.54 20.76
CA GLU A 193 -40.50 11.87 20.88
C GLU A 193 -40.65 11.18 22.25
N ALA A 194 -39.61 10.49 22.73
CA ALA A 194 -39.62 9.88 24.05
C ALA A 194 -39.82 10.91 25.17
N ASP A 195 -39.14 12.06 25.09
CA ASP A 195 -39.26 13.16 26.05
C ASP A 195 -40.65 13.79 26.02
N LEU A 196 -41.22 14.00 24.84
CA LEU A 196 -42.59 14.52 24.67
C LEU A 196 -43.63 13.56 25.26
N TRP A 197 -43.50 12.26 25.00
CA TRP A 197 -44.38 11.24 25.59
C TRP A 197 -44.21 11.10 27.10
N ALA A 198 -43.00 11.34 27.62
CA ALA A 198 -42.76 11.36 29.07
C ALA A 198 -43.44 12.58 29.71
N GLY A 199 -43.20 13.78 29.18
CA GLY A 199 -43.83 15.01 29.67
C GLY A 199 -45.35 15.00 29.57
N TRP A 200 -45.90 14.52 28.44
CA TRP A 200 -47.35 14.39 28.29
C TRP A 200 -47.97 13.42 29.32
N ARG A 201 -47.29 12.31 29.64
CA ARG A 201 -47.76 11.38 30.67
C ARG A 201 -47.74 12.02 32.06
N GLU A 202 -46.67 12.74 32.40
CA GLU A 202 -46.57 13.48 33.66
C GLU A 202 -47.69 14.53 33.79
N GLU A 203 -47.95 15.31 32.75
CA GLU A 203 -49.05 16.28 32.73
C GLU A 203 -50.44 15.62 32.88
N CYS A 204 -50.66 14.46 32.26
CA CYS A 204 -51.90 13.70 32.41
C CYS A 204 -52.09 13.14 33.83
N GLU A 205 -51.02 12.72 34.49
CA GLU A 205 -51.03 12.29 35.89
C GLU A 205 -51.33 13.48 36.82
N ASP A 206 -50.67 14.63 36.62
CA ASP A 206 -50.89 15.85 37.41
C ASP A 206 -52.33 16.40 37.31
N LEU A 207 -52.96 16.25 36.14
CA LEU A 207 -54.34 16.65 35.90
C LEU A 207 -55.38 15.60 36.36
N GLY A 208 -54.94 14.44 36.87
CA GLY A 208 -55.81 13.34 37.29
C GLY A 208 -56.59 12.69 36.14
N LEU A 209 -56.07 12.82 34.91
CA LEU A 209 -56.65 12.24 33.69
C LEU A 209 -56.13 10.82 33.41
N ALA A 210 -55.00 10.46 34.02
CA ALA A 210 -54.47 9.10 34.07
C ALA A 210 -54.64 8.53 35.49
N ALA A 211 -55.06 7.26 35.59
CA ALA A 211 -55.29 6.54 36.86
C ALA A 211 -54.05 5.80 37.34
#